data_AF-A0A165EHG1-F1
#
_entry.id   AF-A0A165EHG1-F1
#
_cell.length_a   1.000
_cell.length_b   1.000
_cell.length_c   1.000
_cell.angle_alpha   90.00
_cell.angle_beta   90.00
_cell.angle_gamma   90.00
#
_symmetry.space_group_name_H-M   'P 1'
#
loop_
_entity.id
_entity.type
_entity.pdbx_description
1 polymer ?
#
loop_
_entity_poly.entity_id
_entity_poly.type
_entity_poly.pdbx_seq_one_letter_code
_entity_poly.pdbx_strand_id
1 'polypeptide(L)'
;MAPPSVTVYTLRGGFLAGDVFYGTVELNFRALQEEQVEEVHVKLRGYAATSIFRNNQRARQIVELVRLDQSLWTRGTLYPPPGSDVLSIPFRFLLPAELPPSFIFRHPVADAYIRYHVEAVGVRPGLLKMNKRCLRPFIVFTPDEAGSLVKPELQIGQLWTGAWLTATEHKRIRRAFWGDYGDVQLEFKRPSAVVYPVLSDIPFVITIATISKPIKLEDGKKPWPSPPLEPSAVHLELKHTVWVQAGIWDQTSTQTLTSLGGMGGSIGSVSIETHEDEWLPDDEDKKKGRWRKKVSFSSSFKLKHTPTFNFPFITLEYFLHVKVHFGGLLNSLSIDIPTTVGSGMTPLTGDVDLDNQRDEALPRFEDLDLPP
;
A
#
# COMPACT_ATOMS: atom_id res chain seq x y z
N MET A 1 23.49 -30.48 -0.94
CA MET A 1 22.56 -30.34 -2.08
C MET A 1 23.41 -29.95 -3.28
N ALA A 2 23.25 -30.59 -4.44
CA ALA A 2 24.03 -30.23 -5.63
C ALA A 2 23.66 -28.80 -6.11
N PRO A 3 24.62 -28.01 -6.60
CA PRO A 3 24.32 -26.68 -7.12
C PRO A 3 23.39 -26.78 -8.35
N PRO A 4 22.44 -25.84 -8.52
CA PRO A 4 21.57 -25.82 -9.69
C PRO A 4 22.37 -25.53 -10.98
N SER A 5 21.92 -26.08 -12.10
CA SER A 5 22.55 -25.86 -13.42
C SER A 5 22.36 -24.45 -13.96
N VAL A 6 21.26 -23.79 -13.59
CA VAL A 6 20.91 -22.43 -14.00
C VAL A 6 20.37 -21.68 -12.79
N THR A 7 20.92 -20.50 -12.53
CA THR A 7 20.44 -19.58 -11.48
C THR A 7 20.27 -18.19 -12.06
N VAL A 8 19.20 -17.48 -11.65
CA VAL A 8 18.97 -16.09 -12.05
C VAL A 8 19.11 -15.16 -10.84
N TYR A 9 19.83 -14.05 -11.03
CA TYR A 9 20.04 -13.00 -10.05
C TYR A 9 19.54 -11.67 -10.58
N THR A 10 18.98 -10.87 -9.68
CA THR A 10 18.47 -9.53 -9.96
C THR A 10 19.09 -8.58 -8.95
N LEU A 11 19.52 -7.39 -9.41
CA LEU A 11 20.16 -6.41 -8.53
C LEU A 11 19.19 -5.83 -7.48
N ARG A 12 17.91 -5.70 -7.85
CA ARG A 12 16.85 -5.15 -7.01
C ARG A 12 15.58 -5.97 -7.11
N GLY A 13 14.72 -5.86 -6.10
CA GLY A 13 13.43 -6.57 -6.01
C GLY A 13 12.25 -5.81 -6.64
N GLY A 14 12.41 -4.52 -6.94
CA GLY A 14 11.36 -3.64 -7.47
C GLY A 14 11.83 -2.84 -8.69
N PHE A 15 10.91 -2.55 -9.60
CA PHE A 15 11.15 -1.82 -10.85
C PHE A 15 9.95 -0.90 -11.15
N LEU A 16 10.15 0.20 -11.88
CA LEU A 16 9.04 0.99 -12.41
C LEU A 16 8.58 0.46 -13.77
N ALA A 17 7.30 0.60 -14.08
CA ALA A 17 6.83 0.44 -15.46
C ALA A 17 7.58 1.44 -16.36
N GLY A 18 8.06 0.97 -17.52
CA GLY A 18 8.92 1.75 -18.41
C GLY A 18 10.43 1.65 -18.13
N ASP A 19 10.84 1.13 -16.96
CA ASP A 19 12.27 0.95 -16.65
C ASP A 19 12.90 -0.21 -17.42
N VAL A 20 14.24 -0.21 -17.47
CA VAL A 20 15.01 -1.39 -17.89
C VAL A 20 15.20 -2.35 -16.71
N PHE A 21 14.76 -3.59 -16.90
CA PHE A 21 15.05 -4.71 -16.02
C PHE A 21 16.44 -5.28 -16.34
N TYR A 22 17.31 -5.37 -15.34
CA TYR A 22 18.64 -5.95 -15.45
C TYR A 22 18.80 -7.16 -14.52
N GLY A 23 19.50 -8.18 -15.01
CA GLY A 23 19.85 -9.34 -14.22
C GLY A 23 21.02 -10.11 -14.79
N THR A 24 21.45 -11.14 -14.07
CA THR A 24 22.54 -12.03 -14.45
C THR A 24 22.06 -13.46 -14.32
N VAL A 25 22.34 -14.29 -15.32
CA VAL A 25 22.19 -15.74 -15.22
C VAL A 25 23.55 -16.37 -14.97
N GLU A 26 23.64 -17.20 -13.95
CA GLU A 26 24.80 -18.06 -13.72
C GLU A 26 24.52 -19.47 -14.20
N LEU A 27 25.46 -20.00 -14.97
CA LEU A 27 25.44 -21.31 -15.56
C LEU A 27 26.53 -22.16 -14.92
N ASN A 28 26.16 -23.24 -14.25
CA ASN A 28 27.11 -24.22 -13.72
C ASN A 28 27.34 -25.29 -14.79
N PHE A 29 28.49 -25.24 -15.47
CA PHE A 29 28.79 -26.08 -16.63
C PHE A 29 28.84 -27.57 -16.30
N ARG A 30 29.34 -27.92 -15.12
CA ARG A 30 29.33 -29.31 -14.64
C ARG A 30 27.90 -29.83 -14.55
N ALA A 31 27.02 -29.08 -13.88
CA ALA A 31 25.61 -29.45 -13.77
C ALA A 31 24.88 -29.39 -15.12
N LEU A 32 25.18 -28.43 -16.01
CA LEU A 32 24.60 -28.37 -17.36
C LEU A 32 24.94 -29.61 -18.20
N GLN A 33 26.17 -30.12 -18.09
CA GLN A 33 26.60 -31.33 -18.79
C GLN A 33 25.90 -32.57 -18.24
N GLU A 34 25.90 -32.73 -16.91
CA GLU A 34 25.22 -33.84 -16.22
C GLU A 34 23.72 -33.86 -16.54
N GLU A 35 23.08 -32.69 -16.60
CA GLU A 35 21.65 -32.55 -16.88
C GLU A 35 21.31 -32.49 -18.38
N GLN A 36 22.31 -32.50 -19.26
CA GLN A 36 22.16 -32.42 -20.71
C GLN A 36 21.37 -31.20 -21.17
N VAL A 37 21.66 -30.03 -20.60
CA VAL A 37 21.10 -28.76 -21.08
C VAL A 37 21.83 -28.33 -22.35
N GLU A 38 21.08 -27.92 -23.37
CA GLU A 38 21.60 -27.52 -24.68
C GLU A 38 21.44 -26.03 -24.97
N GLU A 39 20.42 -25.40 -24.38
CA GLU A 39 20.14 -23.98 -24.56
C GLU A 39 19.64 -23.38 -23.26
N VAL A 40 19.97 -22.12 -22.99
CA VAL A 40 19.43 -21.35 -21.88
C VAL A 40 18.79 -20.07 -22.40
N HIS A 41 17.51 -19.92 -22.09
CA HIS A 41 16.73 -18.71 -22.33
C HIS A 41 16.44 -18.00 -21.03
N VAL A 42 16.25 -16.69 -21.10
CA VAL A 42 15.58 -15.93 -20.05
C VAL A 42 14.27 -15.39 -20.57
N LYS A 43 13.25 -15.45 -19.73
CA LYS A 43 11.89 -15.07 -20.05
C LYS A 43 11.38 -14.12 -18.99
N LEU A 44 10.94 -12.94 -19.39
CA LEU A 44 10.20 -12.02 -18.54
C LEU A 44 8.70 -12.21 -18.79
N ARG A 45 7.95 -12.41 -17.71
CA ARG A 45 6.51 -12.69 -17.75
C ARG A 45 5.78 -11.82 -16.75
N GLY A 46 4.64 -11.31 -17.18
CA GLY A 46 3.70 -10.60 -16.33
C GLY A 46 2.27 -10.96 -16.69
N TYR A 47 1.43 -11.13 -15.69
CA TYR A 47 0.02 -11.46 -15.90
C TYR A 47 -0.84 -10.89 -14.78
N ALA A 48 -2.06 -10.50 -15.14
CA ALA A 48 -3.13 -10.18 -14.23
C ALA A 48 -4.16 -11.31 -14.25
N ALA A 49 -4.64 -11.73 -13.09
CA ALA A 49 -5.67 -12.74 -13.00
C ALA A 49 -6.68 -12.43 -11.91
N THR A 50 -7.93 -12.79 -12.18
CA THR A 50 -9.04 -12.66 -11.27
C THR A 50 -9.84 -13.95 -11.20
N SER A 51 -10.48 -14.17 -10.06
CA SER A 51 -11.35 -15.31 -9.83
C SER A 51 -12.50 -14.88 -8.92
N ILE A 52 -13.74 -15.07 -9.36
CA ILE A 52 -14.94 -14.80 -8.55
C ILE A 52 -15.68 -16.13 -8.31
N PHE A 53 -16.08 -16.37 -7.06
CA PHE A 53 -16.82 -17.56 -6.64
C PHE A 53 -18.24 -17.20 -6.24
N ARG A 54 -19.23 -17.71 -6.98
CA ARG A 54 -20.67 -17.44 -6.76
C ARG A 54 -21.48 -18.68 -7.11
N ASN A 55 -22.46 -19.03 -6.27
CA ASN A 55 -23.38 -20.16 -6.50
C ASN A 55 -22.67 -21.48 -6.86
N ASN A 56 -21.59 -21.83 -6.13
CA ASN A 56 -20.74 -23.00 -6.41
C ASN A 56 -20.06 -23.03 -7.79
N GLN A 57 -20.08 -21.92 -8.52
CA GLN A 57 -19.38 -21.75 -9.79
C GLN A 57 -18.24 -20.75 -9.61
N ARG A 58 -17.19 -20.91 -10.42
CA ARG A 58 -16.00 -20.05 -10.40
C ARG A 58 -15.75 -19.47 -11.79
N ALA A 59 -15.88 -18.15 -11.92
CA ALA A 59 -15.42 -17.43 -13.10
C ALA A 59 -13.95 -17.06 -12.90
N ARG A 60 -13.14 -17.22 -13.95
CA ARG A 60 -11.72 -16.86 -13.96
C ARG A 60 -11.41 -16.06 -15.21
N GLN A 61 -10.53 -15.08 -15.07
CA GLN A 61 -9.99 -14.30 -16.18
C GLN A 61 -8.49 -14.15 -15.96
N ILE A 62 -7.71 -14.38 -17.00
CA ILE A 62 -6.25 -14.21 -16.99
C ILE A 62 -5.87 -13.43 -18.23
N VAL A 63 -5.09 -12.37 -18.06
CA VAL A 63 -4.56 -11.55 -19.15
C VAL A 63 -3.05 -11.48 -19.02
N GLU A 64 -2.35 -11.78 -20.12
CA GLU A 64 -0.91 -11.61 -20.24
C GLU A 64 -0.61 -10.11 -20.39
N LEU A 65 0.24 -9.57 -19.51
CA LEU A 65 0.62 -8.16 -19.49
C LEU A 65 1.93 -7.92 -20.25
N VAL A 66 2.86 -8.86 -20.12
CA VAL A 66 4.17 -8.80 -20.78
C VAL A 66 4.72 -10.20 -20.99
N ARG A 67 5.34 -10.41 -22.15
CA ARG A 67 6.00 -11.64 -22.55
C ARG A 67 7.21 -11.34 -23.42
N LEU A 68 8.39 -11.37 -22.82
CA LEU A 68 9.67 -11.11 -23.48
C LEU A 68 10.59 -12.31 -23.31
N ASP A 69 11.29 -12.70 -24.37
CA ASP A 69 12.20 -13.85 -24.40
C ASP A 69 13.56 -13.43 -24.96
N GLN A 70 14.63 -13.94 -24.37
CA GLN A 70 16.01 -13.73 -24.83
C GLN A 70 16.80 -15.04 -24.70
N SER A 71 17.40 -15.51 -25.79
CA SER A 71 18.36 -16.63 -25.74
C SER A 71 19.71 -16.09 -25.27
N LEU A 72 20.28 -16.69 -24.23
CA LEU A 72 21.54 -16.24 -23.62
C LEU A 72 22.72 -17.15 -23.95
N TRP A 73 22.48 -18.45 -24.07
CA TRP A 73 23.53 -19.43 -24.24
C TRP A 73 23.02 -20.64 -25.02
N THR A 74 23.84 -21.14 -25.92
CA THR A 74 23.66 -22.46 -26.55
C THR A 74 24.97 -23.23 -26.41
N ARG A 75 24.86 -24.56 -26.34
CA ARG A 75 26.02 -25.43 -26.21
C ARG A 75 27.02 -25.16 -27.33
N GLY A 76 28.23 -24.74 -26.95
CA GLY A 76 29.30 -24.44 -27.88
C GLY A 76 29.57 -22.95 -28.12
N THR A 77 28.72 -22.03 -27.65
CA THR A 77 28.91 -20.59 -27.94
C THR A 77 29.84 -19.87 -26.97
N LEU A 78 29.67 -20.10 -25.67
CA LEU A 78 30.44 -19.46 -24.60
C LEU A 78 30.81 -20.50 -23.53
N TYR A 79 31.94 -20.31 -22.89
CA TYR A 79 32.49 -21.19 -21.86
C TYR A 79 32.97 -20.38 -20.65
N PRO A 80 33.02 -20.97 -19.45
CA PRO A 80 33.51 -20.30 -18.26
C PRO A 80 35.01 -19.96 -18.39
N PRO A 81 35.50 -18.94 -17.65
CA PRO A 81 36.91 -18.58 -17.65
C PRO A 81 37.77 -19.72 -17.08
N PRO A 82 39.08 -19.80 -17.43
CA PRO A 82 39.97 -20.85 -16.92
C PRO A 82 39.97 -20.93 -15.39
N GLY A 83 39.79 -22.15 -14.86
CA GLY A 83 39.72 -22.40 -13.41
C GLY A 83 38.35 -22.20 -12.77
N SER A 84 37.31 -21.88 -13.55
CA SER A 84 35.91 -21.80 -13.10
C SER A 84 35.03 -22.79 -13.88
N ASP A 85 34.02 -23.35 -13.21
CA ASP A 85 32.93 -24.10 -13.83
C ASP A 85 31.67 -23.23 -14.03
N VAL A 86 31.75 -21.95 -13.68
CA VAL A 86 30.62 -21.01 -13.69
C VAL A 86 30.82 -19.93 -14.74
N LEU A 87 29.80 -19.76 -15.57
CA LEU A 87 29.69 -18.67 -16.54
C LEU A 87 28.54 -17.75 -16.12
N SER A 88 28.82 -16.46 -15.98
CA SER A 88 27.83 -15.43 -15.65
C SER A 88 27.51 -14.60 -16.89
N ILE A 89 26.22 -14.55 -17.27
CA ILE A 89 25.76 -13.87 -18.48
C ILE A 89 24.74 -12.79 -18.09
N PRO A 90 25.05 -11.49 -18.33
CA PRO A 90 24.09 -10.43 -18.07
C PRO A 90 22.97 -10.42 -19.13
N PHE A 91 21.79 -9.97 -18.74
CA PHE A 91 20.65 -9.77 -19.64
C PHE A 91 19.87 -8.53 -19.27
N ARG A 92 19.06 -8.03 -20.23
CA ARG A 92 18.21 -6.85 -20.00
C ARG A 92 16.89 -6.93 -20.78
N PHE A 93 15.83 -6.40 -20.18
CA PHE A 93 14.52 -6.22 -20.81
C PHE A 93 14.00 -4.81 -20.59
N LEU A 94 13.36 -4.20 -21.58
CA LEU A 94 12.60 -2.97 -21.38
C LEU A 94 11.19 -3.32 -20.90
N LEU A 95 10.79 -2.84 -19.71
CA LEU A 95 9.43 -3.03 -19.22
C LEU A 95 8.47 -2.11 -19.97
N PRO A 96 7.28 -2.59 -20.39
CA PRO A 96 6.25 -1.70 -20.93
C PRO A 96 5.87 -0.60 -19.92
N ALA A 97 5.66 0.62 -20.41
CA ALA A 97 5.31 1.78 -19.58
C ALA A 97 3.91 1.68 -18.96
N GLU A 98 3.01 0.92 -19.60
CA GLU A 98 1.60 0.78 -19.19
C GLU A 98 1.37 -0.40 -18.22
N LEU A 99 2.43 -0.96 -17.64
CA LEU A 99 2.28 -2.06 -16.69
C LEU A 99 1.61 -1.58 -15.40
N PRO A 100 0.52 -2.24 -14.94
CA PRO A 100 -0.06 -1.94 -13.63
C PRO A 100 0.89 -2.38 -12.50
N PRO A 101 0.76 -1.82 -11.29
CA PRO A 101 1.62 -2.20 -10.18
C PRO A 101 1.35 -3.65 -9.75
N SER A 102 2.35 -4.32 -9.17
CA SER A 102 2.17 -5.64 -8.58
C SER A 102 1.12 -5.57 -7.48
N PHE A 103 0.18 -6.51 -7.49
CA PHE A 103 -0.98 -6.46 -6.61
C PHE A 103 -1.43 -7.85 -6.19
N ILE A 104 -2.01 -7.95 -4.99
CA ILE A 104 -2.76 -9.12 -4.55
C ILE A 104 -3.94 -8.72 -3.70
N PHE A 105 -5.02 -9.45 -3.90
CA PHE A 105 -6.23 -9.35 -3.14
C PHE A 105 -6.80 -10.73 -2.95
N ARG A 106 -7.17 -11.05 -1.71
CA ARG A 106 -7.82 -12.29 -1.33
C ARG A 106 -9.06 -11.97 -0.52
N HIS A 107 -10.19 -12.49 -0.95
CA HIS A 107 -11.47 -12.35 -0.27
C HIS A 107 -12.30 -13.62 -0.50
N PRO A 108 -13.16 -14.04 0.45
CA PRO A 108 -13.85 -15.33 0.36
C PRO A 108 -14.61 -15.61 -0.95
N VAL A 109 -15.08 -14.55 -1.62
CA VAL A 109 -15.83 -14.65 -2.90
C VAL A 109 -15.06 -14.12 -4.10
N ALA A 110 -13.88 -13.52 -3.92
CA ALA A 110 -13.12 -12.92 -5.01
C ALA A 110 -11.61 -12.88 -4.71
N ASP A 111 -10.81 -13.25 -5.71
CA ASP A 111 -9.35 -13.12 -5.69
C ASP A 111 -8.90 -12.30 -6.90
N ALA A 112 -7.87 -11.48 -6.72
CA ALA A 112 -7.21 -10.77 -7.81
C ALA A 112 -5.70 -10.70 -7.55
N TYR A 113 -4.88 -10.82 -8.58
CA TYR A 113 -3.46 -10.55 -8.46
C TYR A 113 -2.83 -10.12 -9.78
N ILE A 114 -1.77 -9.32 -9.67
CA ILE A 114 -0.92 -8.84 -10.76
C ILE A 114 0.51 -9.23 -10.39
N ARG A 115 1.13 -10.09 -11.19
CA ARG A 115 2.42 -10.70 -10.86
C ARG A 115 3.39 -10.62 -12.01
N TYR A 116 4.65 -10.38 -11.68
CA TYR A 116 5.77 -10.35 -12.60
C TYR A 116 6.87 -11.27 -12.11
N HIS A 117 7.52 -11.95 -13.04
CA HIS A 117 8.69 -12.75 -12.75
C HIS A 117 9.62 -12.83 -13.96
N VAL A 118 10.88 -13.09 -13.67
CA VAL A 118 11.86 -13.54 -14.65
C VAL A 118 12.12 -15.03 -14.41
N GLU A 119 12.18 -15.81 -15.48
CA GLU A 119 12.58 -17.21 -15.41
C GLU A 119 13.77 -17.49 -16.34
N ALA A 120 14.80 -18.15 -15.82
CA ALA A 120 15.85 -18.74 -16.63
C ALA A 120 15.48 -20.20 -16.92
N VAL A 121 15.48 -20.59 -18.19
CA VAL A 121 15.02 -21.90 -18.68
C VAL A 121 16.14 -22.62 -19.41
N GLY A 122 16.67 -23.68 -18.80
CA GLY A 122 17.58 -24.64 -19.43
C GLY A 122 16.80 -25.70 -20.21
N VAL A 123 16.87 -25.62 -21.54
CA VAL A 123 16.21 -26.53 -22.48
C VAL A 123 16.99 -27.82 -22.59
N ARG A 124 16.28 -28.95 -22.49
CA ARG A 124 16.85 -30.28 -22.62
C ARG A 124 16.26 -30.99 -23.84
N PRO A 125 17.06 -31.69 -24.65
CA PRO A 125 16.56 -32.44 -25.79
C PRO A 125 15.77 -33.66 -25.33
N GLY A 126 14.65 -33.93 -26.00
CA GLY A 126 13.83 -35.12 -25.83
C GLY A 126 12.46 -34.82 -25.19
N LEU A 127 11.42 -35.42 -25.77
CA LEU A 127 10.00 -35.19 -25.46
C LEU A 127 9.62 -35.40 -23.99
N LEU A 128 10.35 -36.26 -23.25
CA LEU A 128 10.05 -36.62 -21.87
C LEU A 128 10.90 -35.88 -20.83
N LYS A 129 11.90 -35.10 -21.25
CA LYS A 129 12.77 -34.37 -20.32
C LYS A 129 12.18 -32.99 -20.04
N MET A 130 11.78 -32.74 -18.79
CA MET A 130 11.29 -31.41 -18.39
C MET A 130 12.39 -30.36 -18.47
N ASN A 131 12.13 -29.14 -18.91
CA ASN A 131 13.16 -28.10 -18.86
C ASN A 131 13.53 -27.74 -17.42
N LYS A 132 14.79 -27.37 -17.20
CA LYS A 132 15.26 -26.82 -15.92
C LYS A 132 14.83 -25.36 -15.84
N ARG A 133 14.33 -24.93 -14.69
CA ARG A 133 13.78 -23.58 -14.50
C ARG A 133 14.26 -23.01 -13.18
N CYS A 134 14.68 -21.75 -13.22
CA CYS A 134 14.90 -20.93 -12.04
C CYS A 134 14.02 -19.68 -12.18
N LEU A 135 13.04 -19.52 -11.29
CA LEU A 135 12.08 -18.43 -11.31
C LEU A 135 12.40 -17.42 -10.21
N ARG A 136 12.37 -16.13 -10.55
CA ARG A 136 12.57 -15.03 -9.61
C ARG A 136 11.45 -13.99 -9.77
N PRO A 137 10.55 -13.86 -8.78
CA PRO A 137 9.52 -12.83 -8.80
C PRO A 137 10.14 -11.44 -8.54
N PHE A 138 9.44 -10.39 -9.00
CA PHE A 138 9.79 -9.00 -8.70
C PHE A 138 8.53 -8.13 -8.66
N ILE A 139 8.67 -6.95 -8.05
CA ILE A 139 7.59 -5.96 -7.93
C ILE A 139 7.69 -4.94 -9.08
N VAL A 140 6.56 -4.58 -9.65
CA VAL A 140 6.43 -3.42 -10.53
C VAL A 140 5.66 -2.33 -9.81
N PHE A 141 6.14 -1.10 -9.90
CA PHE A 141 5.42 0.11 -9.50
C PHE A 141 5.06 0.93 -10.75
N THR A 142 4.06 1.78 -10.63
CA THR A 142 3.76 2.78 -11.68
C THR A 142 4.55 4.06 -11.43
N PRO A 143 5.06 4.72 -12.48
CA PRO A 143 5.56 6.08 -12.40
C PRO A 143 4.55 7.02 -11.74
N ASP A 144 5.04 7.93 -10.89
CA ASP A 144 4.25 8.87 -10.11
C ASP A 144 5.00 10.20 -9.96
N GLU A 145 4.93 11.03 -10.99
CA GLU A 145 5.54 12.37 -11.01
C GLU A 145 4.98 13.24 -9.88
N ALA A 146 3.66 13.25 -9.69
CA ALA A 146 3.02 14.06 -8.65
C ALA A 146 3.50 13.68 -7.25
N GLY A 147 3.53 12.38 -6.93
CA GLY A 147 4.05 11.92 -5.65
C GLY A 147 5.55 12.17 -5.49
N SER A 148 6.35 12.11 -6.57
CA SER A 148 7.79 12.38 -6.50
C SER A 148 8.11 13.81 -6.08
N LEU A 149 7.24 14.77 -6.42
CA LEU A 149 7.36 16.17 -6.02
C LEU A 149 7.02 16.38 -4.54
N VAL A 150 6.05 15.62 -4.01
CA VAL A 150 5.60 15.74 -2.61
C VAL A 150 6.50 14.95 -1.65
N LYS A 151 7.11 13.87 -2.12
CA LYS A 151 7.90 12.94 -1.29
C LYS A 151 9.01 13.62 -0.48
N PRO A 152 9.83 14.56 -1.01
CA PRO A 152 10.85 15.24 -0.23
C PRO A 152 10.29 16.03 0.96
N GLU A 153 9.12 16.67 0.78
CA GLU A 153 8.45 17.47 1.82
C GLU A 153 7.83 16.61 2.94
N LEU A 154 7.66 15.31 2.69
CA LEU A 154 7.12 14.32 3.63
C LEU A 154 8.21 13.40 4.21
N GLN A 155 9.49 13.75 4.07
CA GLN A 155 10.58 12.99 4.66
C GLN A 155 10.70 13.22 6.18
N ILE A 156 11.24 12.22 6.88
CA ILE A 156 11.45 12.23 8.32
C ILE A 156 12.16 13.52 8.75
N GLY A 157 11.55 14.23 9.70
CA GLY A 157 12.16 15.40 10.34
C GLY A 157 11.94 16.72 9.60
N GLN A 158 11.29 16.72 8.42
CA GLN A 158 10.81 17.95 7.80
C GLN A 158 9.40 18.27 8.28
N LEU A 159 9.17 19.53 8.65
CA LEU A 159 7.84 20.04 8.96
C LEU A 159 7.14 20.33 7.63
N TRP A 160 5.99 19.73 7.38
CA TRP A 160 5.19 20.04 6.19
C TRP A 160 4.88 21.55 6.14
N THR A 161 5.37 22.22 5.11
CA THR A 161 5.21 23.68 4.90
C THR A 161 4.08 24.03 3.95
N GLY A 162 3.55 23.05 3.22
CA GLY A 162 2.47 23.24 2.26
C GLY A 162 1.09 23.46 2.88
N ALA A 163 0.07 23.55 2.03
CA ALA A 163 -1.31 23.69 2.47
C ALA A 163 -1.81 22.44 3.21
N TRP A 164 -2.78 22.62 4.11
CA TRP A 164 -3.45 21.53 4.82
C TRP A 164 -4.90 21.39 4.32
N LEU A 165 -5.36 20.15 4.14
CA LEU A 165 -6.77 19.84 3.95
C LEU A 165 -7.39 19.47 5.28
N THR A 166 -8.60 19.95 5.52
CA THR A 166 -9.41 19.60 6.70
C THR A 166 -10.69 18.93 6.24
N ALA A 167 -10.94 17.72 6.75
CA ALA A 167 -12.21 17.03 6.61
C ALA A 167 -12.96 17.11 7.95
N THR A 168 -14.24 17.46 7.91
CA THR A 168 -15.04 17.70 9.13
C THR A 168 -16.32 16.89 9.07
N GLU A 169 -16.67 16.26 10.19
CA GLU A 169 -17.94 15.56 10.37
C GLU A 169 -18.57 16.00 11.70
N HIS A 170 -19.89 16.14 11.72
CA HIS A 170 -20.64 16.57 12.90
C HIS A 170 -21.84 15.64 13.14
N LYS A 171 -22.07 15.27 14.40
CA LYS A 171 -23.19 14.40 14.78
C LYS A 171 -23.77 14.78 16.13
N ARG A 172 -25.08 14.71 16.24
CA ARG A 172 -25.79 14.81 17.52
C ARG A 172 -25.91 13.42 18.14
N ILE A 173 -25.52 13.27 19.40
CA ILE A 173 -25.55 11.98 20.12
C ILE A 173 -26.28 12.09 21.45
N ARG A 174 -26.81 10.96 21.94
CA ARG A 174 -27.54 10.90 23.23
C ARG A 174 -27.14 9.67 24.04
N ARG A 175 -27.11 9.77 25.36
CA ARG A 175 -26.59 8.70 26.24
C ARG A 175 -27.48 7.45 26.28
N ALA A 176 -28.78 7.61 26.11
CA ALA A 176 -29.80 6.55 26.17
C ALA A 176 -30.94 6.82 25.18
N PHE A 177 -31.95 5.95 25.13
CA PHE A 177 -33.14 6.12 24.27
C PHE A 177 -33.97 7.38 24.58
N TRP A 178 -33.82 7.94 25.78
CA TRP A 178 -34.54 9.13 26.26
C TRP A 178 -33.54 10.14 26.83
N GLY A 179 -33.70 11.42 26.49
CA GLY A 179 -32.89 12.52 27.01
C GLY A 179 -32.34 13.45 25.93
N ASP A 180 -31.77 14.56 26.37
CA ASP A 180 -31.24 15.60 25.50
C ASP A 180 -29.99 15.13 24.73
N TYR A 181 -29.77 15.78 23.60
CA TYR A 181 -28.62 15.54 22.73
C TYR A 181 -27.44 16.40 23.15
N GLY A 182 -26.24 15.83 23.05
CA GLY A 182 -25.00 16.60 22.91
C GLY A 182 -24.54 16.58 21.47
N ASP A 183 -23.65 17.50 21.14
CA ASP A 183 -23.11 17.66 19.80
C ASP A 183 -21.64 17.21 19.80
N VAL A 184 -21.23 16.47 18.77
CA VAL A 184 -19.83 16.05 18.59
C VAL A 184 -19.36 16.43 17.20
N GLN A 185 -18.15 16.93 17.13
CA GLN A 185 -17.49 17.34 15.89
C GLN A 185 -16.12 16.67 15.83
N LEU A 186 -15.80 16.11 14.66
CA LEU A 186 -14.51 15.53 14.33
C LEU A 186 -13.92 16.33 13.18
N GLU A 187 -12.69 16.78 13.33
CA GLU A 187 -11.88 17.39 12.27
C GLU A 187 -10.63 16.55 12.05
N PHE A 188 -10.36 16.16 10.80
CA PHE A 188 -9.12 15.49 10.40
C PHE A 188 -8.34 16.39 9.45
N LYS A 189 -7.12 16.76 9.85
CA LYS A 189 -6.21 17.57 9.05
C LYS A 189 -5.06 16.73 8.51
N ARG A 190 -4.76 16.89 7.22
CA ARG A 190 -3.64 16.24 6.52
C ARG A 190 -3.00 17.18 5.50
N PRO A 191 -1.75 16.94 5.05
CA PRO A 191 -1.15 17.65 3.93
C PRO A 191 -2.07 17.68 2.71
N SER A 192 -2.16 18.82 2.02
CA SER A 192 -2.92 18.98 0.79
C SER A 192 -2.18 18.39 -0.41
N ALA A 193 -1.97 17.08 -0.38
CA ALA A 193 -1.35 16.33 -1.46
C ALA A 193 -2.41 15.62 -2.30
N VAL A 194 -2.24 15.63 -3.62
CA VAL A 194 -3.07 14.87 -4.57
C VAL A 194 -2.79 13.38 -4.45
N VAL A 195 -1.53 13.03 -4.21
CA VAL A 195 -1.04 11.65 -4.09
C VAL A 195 -0.13 11.55 -2.87
N TYR A 196 -0.31 10.51 -2.06
CA TYR A 196 0.56 10.18 -0.96
C TYR A 196 1.54 9.07 -1.34
N PRO A 197 2.84 9.37 -1.42
CA PRO A 197 3.83 8.37 -1.75
C PRO A 197 3.94 7.29 -0.67
N VAL A 198 4.14 6.04 -1.09
CA VAL A 198 4.51 4.96 -0.20
C VAL A 198 5.79 5.30 0.58
N LEU A 199 5.88 4.78 1.80
CA LEU A 199 6.98 4.94 2.74
C LEU A 199 7.30 6.38 3.18
N SER A 200 6.46 7.36 2.86
CA SER A 200 6.61 8.74 3.34
C SER A 200 5.90 8.94 4.68
N ASP A 201 6.43 9.84 5.52
CA ASP A 201 5.83 10.20 6.80
C ASP A 201 4.75 11.25 6.58
N ILE A 202 3.49 10.83 6.64
CA ILE A 202 2.34 11.70 6.40
C ILE A 202 1.87 12.22 7.76
N PRO A 203 2.13 13.50 8.10
CA PRO A 203 1.66 14.06 9.35
C PRO A 203 0.14 14.24 9.32
N PHE A 204 -0.50 14.18 10.48
CA PHE A 204 -1.93 14.45 10.61
C PHE A 204 -2.25 15.07 11.97
N VAL A 205 -3.42 15.71 12.04
CA VAL A 205 -4.05 16.17 13.29
C VAL A 205 -5.51 15.75 13.31
N ILE A 206 -5.93 15.03 14.35
CA ILE A 206 -7.33 14.73 14.65
C ILE A 206 -7.79 15.63 15.79
N THR A 207 -8.78 16.47 15.56
CA THR A 207 -9.40 17.30 16.60
C THR A 207 -10.82 16.83 16.85
N ILE A 208 -11.14 16.58 18.12
CA ILE A 208 -12.48 16.17 18.56
C ILE A 208 -13.01 17.24 19.49
N ALA A 209 -14.13 17.85 19.11
CA ALA A 209 -14.86 18.78 19.95
C ALA A 209 -16.21 18.17 20.37
N THR A 210 -16.58 18.38 21.63
CA THR A 210 -17.87 17.93 22.15
C THR A 210 -18.56 19.09 22.84
N ILE A 211 -19.85 19.28 22.59
CA ILE A 211 -20.71 20.20 23.29
C ILE A 211 -21.71 19.38 24.11
N SER A 212 -21.71 19.58 25.42
CA SER A 212 -22.63 18.85 26.30
C SER A 212 -24.07 19.25 26.05
N LYS A 213 -25.01 18.41 26.50
CA LYS A 213 -26.39 18.88 26.70
C LYS A 213 -26.43 20.04 27.70
N PRO A 214 -27.52 20.85 27.72
CA PRO A 214 -27.71 21.88 28.73
C PRO A 214 -27.64 21.28 30.15
N ILE A 215 -26.79 21.85 31.00
CA ILE A 215 -26.69 21.53 32.43
C ILE A 215 -26.73 22.82 33.23
N LYS A 216 -27.09 22.73 34.52
CA LYS A 216 -26.95 23.85 35.44
C LYS A 216 -25.50 23.94 35.90
N LEU A 217 -24.97 25.16 36.02
CA LEU A 217 -23.57 25.37 36.42
C LEU A 217 -23.26 24.78 37.81
N GLU A 218 -24.24 24.81 38.72
CA GLU A 218 -24.11 24.38 40.12
C GLU A 218 -24.28 22.86 40.33
N ASP A 219 -24.76 22.12 39.32
CA ASP A 219 -25.15 20.70 39.48
C ASP A 219 -23.94 19.76 39.70
N GLY A 220 -22.70 20.21 39.46
CA GLY A 220 -21.48 19.40 39.60
C GLY A 220 -21.42 18.15 38.68
N LYS A 221 -22.37 17.98 37.77
CA LYS A 221 -22.46 16.82 36.89
C LYS A 221 -21.35 16.88 35.84
N LYS A 222 -20.64 15.75 35.67
CA LYS A 222 -19.65 15.62 34.60
C LYS A 222 -20.34 15.81 33.23
N PRO A 223 -19.89 16.78 32.40
CA PRO A 223 -20.49 17.03 31.10
C PRO A 223 -20.35 15.82 30.19
N TRP A 224 -21.43 15.52 29.47
CA TRP A 224 -21.49 14.45 28.48
C TRP A 224 -22.07 15.00 27.16
N PRO A 225 -21.50 14.62 26.00
CA PRO A 225 -20.34 13.76 25.81
C PRO A 225 -19.03 14.42 26.25
N SER A 226 -18.01 13.61 26.54
CA SER A 226 -16.63 14.06 26.73
C SER A 226 -15.78 13.50 25.58
N PRO A 227 -14.81 14.26 25.05
CA PRO A 227 -13.89 13.74 24.05
C PRO A 227 -13.01 12.64 24.68
N PRO A 228 -12.53 11.67 23.88
CA PRO A 228 -11.54 10.71 24.37
C PRO A 228 -10.25 11.45 24.74
N LEU A 229 -9.58 10.96 25.78
CA LEU A 229 -8.26 11.46 26.21
C LEU A 229 -7.12 10.50 25.83
N GLU A 230 -7.47 9.30 25.37
CA GLU A 230 -6.52 8.27 25.00
C GLU A 230 -6.56 8.02 23.48
N PRO A 231 -5.40 7.91 22.80
CA PRO A 231 -5.35 7.62 21.36
C PRO A 231 -5.96 6.27 20.99
N SER A 232 -5.97 5.31 21.92
CA SER A 232 -6.59 3.98 21.76
C SER A 232 -8.11 4.04 21.49
N ALA A 233 -8.78 5.10 21.94
CA ALA A 233 -10.22 5.30 21.78
C ALA A 233 -10.60 5.99 20.45
N VAL A 234 -9.60 6.38 19.65
CA VAL A 234 -9.77 7.00 18.33
C VAL A 234 -9.12 6.08 17.31
N HIS A 235 -9.89 5.57 16.36
CA HIS A 235 -9.40 4.69 15.31
C HIS A 235 -9.08 5.54 14.08
N LEU A 236 -7.83 5.47 13.61
CA LEU A 236 -7.43 5.92 12.28
C LEU A 236 -6.98 4.68 11.52
N GLU A 237 -7.75 4.29 10.51
CA GLU A 237 -7.53 3.06 9.76
C GLU A 237 -7.34 3.38 8.28
N LEU A 238 -6.44 2.64 7.62
CA LEU A 238 -6.42 2.57 6.16
C LEU A 238 -7.38 1.48 5.71
N LYS A 239 -8.34 1.86 4.87
CA LYS A 239 -9.21 0.93 4.16
C LYS A 239 -8.88 0.97 2.68
N HIS A 240 -9.10 -0.16 2.02
CA HIS A 240 -9.10 -0.23 0.57
C HIS A 240 -10.41 -0.79 0.04
N THR A 241 -10.82 -0.32 -1.13
CA THR A 241 -11.91 -0.87 -1.91
C THR A 241 -11.33 -1.46 -3.17
N VAL A 242 -11.59 -2.75 -3.39
CA VAL A 242 -11.13 -3.49 -4.55
C VAL A 242 -12.34 -3.89 -5.38
N TRP A 243 -12.39 -3.42 -6.61
CA TRP A 243 -13.32 -3.91 -7.62
C TRP A 243 -12.61 -4.94 -8.49
N VAL A 244 -13.24 -6.09 -8.68
CA VAL A 244 -12.71 -7.22 -9.44
C VAL A 244 -13.76 -7.67 -10.43
N GLN A 245 -13.35 -7.91 -11.68
CA GLN A 245 -14.19 -8.52 -12.70
C GLN A 245 -13.57 -9.83 -13.20
N ALA A 246 -14.41 -10.84 -13.44
CA ALA A 246 -14.04 -12.10 -14.06
C ALA A 246 -15.13 -12.54 -15.04
N GLY A 247 -14.94 -12.28 -16.33
CA GLY A 247 -15.95 -12.51 -17.36
C GLY A 247 -17.18 -11.61 -17.16
N ILE A 248 -18.36 -12.20 -17.01
CA ILE A 248 -19.62 -11.47 -16.79
C ILE A 248 -19.90 -11.15 -15.32
N TRP A 249 -19.03 -11.58 -14.39
CA TRP A 249 -19.21 -11.32 -12.96
C TRP A 249 -18.28 -10.23 -12.49
N ASP A 250 -18.77 -9.43 -11.56
CA ASP A 250 -17.98 -8.46 -10.81
C ASP A 250 -18.22 -8.61 -9.30
N GLN A 251 -17.31 -8.03 -8.52
CA GLN A 251 -17.41 -7.96 -7.07
C GLN A 251 -16.63 -6.73 -6.58
N THR A 252 -17.26 -5.93 -5.73
CA THR A 252 -16.59 -4.88 -4.96
C THR A 252 -16.48 -5.32 -3.51
N SER A 253 -15.30 -5.15 -2.92
CA SER A 253 -15.04 -5.50 -1.53
C SER A 253 -14.22 -4.41 -0.85
N THR A 254 -14.66 -3.97 0.31
CA THR A 254 -13.92 -3.03 1.17
C THR A 254 -13.34 -3.78 2.36
N GLN A 255 -12.05 -3.59 2.65
CA GLN A 255 -11.39 -4.20 3.80
C GLN A 255 -10.57 -3.15 4.57
N THR A 256 -10.50 -3.30 5.89
CA THR A 256 -9.52 -2.59 6.72
C THR A 256 -8.17 -3.28 6.59
N LEU A 257 -7.13 -2.53 6.23
CA LEU A 257 -5.77 -3.03 6.10
C LEU A 257 -5.02 -2.93 7.43
N THR A 258 -4.96 -1.73 8.00
CA THR A 258 -4.18 -1.48 9.20
C THR A 258 -4.63 -0.22 9.93
N SER A 259 -4.36 -0.16 11.24
CA SER A 259 -4.48 1.05 12.06
C SER A 259 -3.19 1.87 11.96
N LEU A 260 -3.31 3.20 11.97
CA LEU A 260 -2.22 4.12 11.62
C LEU A 260 -1.86 5.06 12.78
N GLY A 261 -0.58 5.45 12.82
CA GLY A 261 -0.11 6.64 13.53
C GLY A 261 -0.30 6.62 15.05
N GLY A 262 -0.15 5.46 15.70
CA GLY A 262 -0.36 5.31 17.14
C GLY A 262 -1.83 5.31 17.59
N MET A 263 -2.77 5.49 16.65
CA MET A 263 -4.21 5.52 16.92
C MET A 263 -4.78 4.10 16.96
N GLY A 264 -5.86 3.89 17.72
CA GLY A 264 -6.57 2.60 17.79
C GLY A 264 -5.69 1.43 18.26
N GLY A 265 -4.63 1.72 19.04
CA GLY A 265 -3.67 0.72 19.52
C GLY A 265 -2.57 0.35 18.51
N SER A 266 -2.45 1.05 17.39
CA SER A 266 -1.29 0.89 16.49
C SER A 266 0.01 1.38 17.13
N ILE A 267 1.14 0.98 16.55
CA ILE A 267 2.46 1.43 16.99
C ILE A 267 2.69 2.86 16.48
N GLY A 268 3.05 3.78 17.37
CA GLY A 268 3.39 5.17 17.02
C GLY A 268 3.37 6.08 18.25
N SER A 269 4.08 7.22 18.15
CA SER A 269 4.03 8.27 19.18
C SER A 269 2.92 9.26 18.82
N VAL A 270 2.04 9.56 19.77
CA VAL A 270 0.93 10.51 19.58
C VAL A 270 1.08 11.65 20.57
N SER A 271 1.17 12.87 20.06
CA SER A 271 1.08 14.09 20.87
C SER A 271 -0.39 14.40 21.14
N ILE A 272 -0.72 14.68 22.40
CA ILE A 272 -2.09 14.96 22.83
C ILE A 272 -2.13 16.38 23.41
N GLU A 273 -2.99 17.22 22.86
CA GLU A 273 -3.25 18.57 23.33
C GLU A 273 -4.69 18.66 23.83
N THR A 274 -4.87 19.02 25.10
CA THR A 274 -6.19 19.29 25.69
C THR A 274 -6.37 20.79 25.82
N HIS A 275 -7.45 21.32 25.24
CA HIS A 275 -7.79 22.74 25.36
C HIS A 275 -8.63 22.99 26.60
N GLU A 276 -8.63 24.24 27.08
CA GLU A 276 -9.46 24.66 28.21
C GLU A 276 -10.96 24.45 27.92
N ASP A 277 -11.70 24.03 28.94
CA ASP A 277 -13.15 23.83 28.85
C ASP A 277 -13.85 25.21 28.70
N GLU A 278 -14.70 25.36 27.68
CA GLU A 278 -15.42 26.60 27.39
C GLU A 278 -16.88 26.46 27.83
N TRP A 279 -17.37 27.39 28.66
CA TRP A 279 -18.78 27.46 29.07
C TRP A 279 -19.59 28.30 28.08
N LEU A 280 -20.63 27.70 27.50
CA LEU A 280 -21.56 28.33 26.58
C LEU A 280 -22.90 28.56 27.31
N PRO A 281 -23.17 29.77 27.84
CA PRO A 281 -24.41 30.04 28.57
C PRO A 281 -25.63 29.90 27.64
N ASP A 282 -26.75 29.46 28.21
CA ASP A 282 -28.04 29.43 27.51
C ASP A 282 -28.60 30.86 27.39
N ASP A 283 -29.22 31.17 26.24
CA ASP A 283 -29.80 32.49 25.98
C ASP A 283 -31.00 32.79 26.90
N GLU A 284 -31.77 31.76 27.27
CA GLU A 284 -33.00 31.91 28.08
C GLU A 284 -32.71 31.87 29.59
N ASP A 285 -31.78 31.04 30.04
CA ASP A 285 -31.44 30.83 31.45
C ASP A 285 -29.93 30.87 31.66
N LYS A 286 -29.41 32.02 32.10
CA LYS A 286 -27.97 32.21 32.38
C LYS A 286 -27.40 31.24 33.43
N LYS A 287 -28.24 30.53 34.20
CA LYS A 287 -27.81 29.50 35.16
C LYS A 287 -27.63 28.13 34.50
N LYS A 288 -28.06 27.99 33.25
CA LYS A 288 -27.86 26.82 32.39
C LYS A 288 -26.91 27.17 31.25
N GLY A 289 -26.32 26.13 30.70
CA GLY A 289 -25.42 26.27 29.56
C GLY A 289 -24.87 24.91 29.17
N ARG A 290 -23.96 24.94 28.21
CA ARG A 290 -23.30 23.76 27.67
C ARG A 290 -21.80 23.90 27.87
N TRP A 291 -21.14 22.80 28.18
CA TRP A 291 -19.68 22.76 28.17
C TRP A 291 -19.20 22.33 26.79
N ARG A 292 -18.33 23.13 26.19
CA ARG A 292 -17.54 22.73 25.04
C ARG A 292 -16.18 22.25 25.50
N LYS A 293 -15.79 21.07 25.04
CA LYS A 293 -14.47 20.47 25.27
C LYS A 293 -13.81 20.16 23.97
N LYS A 294 -12.49 20.26 23.90
CA LYS A 294 -11.72 20.01 22.69
C LYS A 294 -10.41 19.30 23.02
N VAL A 295 -10.12 18.22 22.28
CA VAL A 295 -8.87 17.46 22.38
C VAL A 295 -8.33 17.27 20.97
N SER A 296 -7.02 17.46 20.79
CA SER A 296 -6.32 17.25 19.53
C SER A 296 -5.25 16.17 19.67
N PHE A 297 -5.16 15.28 18.68
CA PHE A 297 -4.17 14.22 18.55
C PHE A 297 -3.33 14.49 17.31
N SER A 298 -2.01 14.51 17.46
CA SER A 298 -1.09 14.77 16.35
C SER A 298 -0.04 13.67 16.26
N SER A 299 0.18 13.13 15.06
CA SER A 299 1.19 12.11 14.78
C SER A 299 1.51 12.07 13.28
N SER A 300 2.23 11.04 12.83
CA SER A 300 2.48 10.71 11.43
C SER A 300 2.27 9.22 11.16
N PHE A 301 2.01 8.85 9.91
CA PHE A 301 1.95 7.45 9.50
C PHE A 301 2.62 7.23 8.13
N LYS A 302 2.94 5.97 7.83
CA LYS A 302 3.48 5.53 6.53
C LYS A 302 2.53 4.58 5.84
N LEU A 303 2.36 4.77 4.53
CA LEU A 303 1.64 3.83 3.68
C LEU A 303 2.62 2.84 3.07
N LYS A 304 2.33 1.53 3.18
CA LYS A 304 3.22 0.44 2.71
C LYS A 304 2.60 -0.47 1.66
N HIS A 305 1.43 -0.09 1.15
CA HIS A 305 0.62 -0.94 0.28
C HIS A 305 0.77 -0.54 -1.18
N THR A 306 0.26 -1.38 -2.08
CA THR A 306 0.24 -1.16 -3.53
C THR A 306 -0.31 0.24 -3.87
N PRO A 307 0.33 1.01 -4.77
CA PRO A 307 -0.26 2.26 -5.27
C PRO A 307 -1.70 2.09 -5.78
N THR A 308 -2.50 3.14 -5.69
CA THR A 308 -3.83 3.22 -6.31
C THR A 308 -3.70 3.03 -7.81
N PHE A 309 -4.53 2.18 -8.40
CA PHE A 309 -4.52 1.95 -9.84
C PHE A 309 -5.89 1.55 -10.36
N ASN A 310 -6.08 1.76 -11.66
CA ASN A 310 -7.24 1.29 -12.40
C ASN A 310 -6.77 0.46 -13.59
N PHE A 311 -7.15 -0.82 -13.60
CA PHE A 311 -6.88 -1.76 -14.67
C PHE A 311 -8.22 -2.37 -15.13
N PRO A 312 -8.40 -2.76 -16.41
CA PRO A 312 -9.74 -3.03 -16.98
C PRO A 312 -10.66 -3.99 -16.21
N PHE A 313 -10.10 -4.87 -15.37
CA PHE A 313 -10.87 -5.82 -14.54
C PHE A 313 -10.41 -5.86 -13.08
N ILE A 314 -9.57 -4.90 -12.65
CA ILE A 314 -9.08 -4.74 -11.27
C ILE A 314 -8.93 -3.24 -10.97
N THR A 315 -9.65 -2.72 -10.00
CA THR A 315 -9.47 -1.35 -9.49
C THR A 315 -9.18 -1.39 -8.01
N LEU A 316 -8.22 -0.58 -7.56
CA LEU A 316 -7.82 -0.45 -6.16
C LEU A 316 -7.88 1.02 -5.74
N GLU A 317 -8.71 1.31 -4.74
CA GLU A 317 -8.88 2.64 -4.16
C GLU A 317 -8.67 2.60 -2.65
N TYR A 318 -8.21 3.70 -2.06
CA TYR A 318 -7.98 3.80 -0.62
C TYR A 318 -8.79 4.92 0.03
N PHE A 319 -9.11 4.71 1.31
CA PHE A 319 -9.80 5.66 2.15
C PHE A 319 -9.17 5.63 3.54
N LEU A 320 -8.91 6.81 4.10
CA LEU A 320 -8.63 6.94 5.53
C LEU A 320 -9.96 6.97 6.27
N HIS A 321 -10.16 6.02 7.18
CA HIS A 321 -11.33 5.93 8.04
C HIS A 321 -10.96 6.41 9.44
N VAL A 322 -11.55 7.52 9.86
CA VAL A 322 -11.43 7.98 11.26
C VAL A 322 -12.72 7.66 11.98
N LYS A 323 -12.64 7.03 13.15
CA LYS A 323 -13.80 6.66 13.96
C LYS A 323 -13.54 6.91 15.43
N VAL A 324 -14.50 7.57 16.07
CA VAL A 324 -14.47 7.90 17.50
C VAL A 324 -15.69 7.28 18.17
N HIS A 325 -15.46 6.60 19.28
CA HIS A 325 -16.52 6.04 20.12
C HIS A 325 -16.81 6.93 21.31
N PHE A 326 -18.07 7.31 21.48
CA PHE A 326 -18.57 7.99 22.66
C PHE A 326 -19.42 7.01 23.48
N GLY A 327 -19.41 7.15 24.81
CA GLY A 327 -20.20 6.26 25.68
C GLY A 327 -21.70 6.27 25.36
N GLY A 328 -22.36 5.12 25.49
CA GLY A 328 -23.78 4.91 25.18
C GLY A 328 -23.99 4.02 23.93
N LEU A 329 -25.25 3.70 23.63
CA LEU A 329 -25.60 2.84 22.50
C LEU A 329 -25.50 3.62 21.17
N LEU A 330 -24.73 3.09 20.21
CA LEU A 330 -24.61 3.59 18.83
C LEU A 330 -24.05 5.02 18.68
N ASN A 331 -23.34 5.51 19.70
CA ASN A 331 -22.73 6.83 19.69
C ASN A 331 -21.31 6.78 19.11
N SER A 332 -21.19 6.47 17.83
CA SER A 332 -19.93 6.64 17.09
C SER A 332 -20.03 7.76 16.07
N LEU A 333 -18.94 8.50 15.90
CA LEU A 333 -18.73 9.44 14.82
C LEU A 333 -17.65 8.89 13.91
N SER A 334 -17.84 8.92 12.60
CA SER A 334 -16.84 8.47 11.65
C SER A 334 -16.85 9.28 10.38
N ILE A 335 -15.70 9.40 9.74
CA ILE A 335 -15.52 10.06 8.44
C ILE A 335 -14.62 9.18 7.57
N ASP A 336 -14.98 9.05 6.29
CA ASP A 336 -14.21 8.37 5.26
C ASP A 336 -13.62 9.40 4.30
N ILE A 337 -12.31 9.34 4.08
CA ILE A 337 -11.57 10.35 3.34
C ILE A 337 -10.85 9.69 2.17
N PRO A 338 -11.31 9.91 0.92
CA PRO A 338 -10.64 9.37 -0.27
C PRO A 338 -9.17 9.77 -0.29
N THR A 339 -8.31 8.80 -0.58
CA THR A 339 -6.86 8.94 -0.48
C THR A 339 -6.21 8.20 -1.64
N THR A 340 -5.42 8.91 -2.44
CA THR A 340 -4.65 8.30 -3.52
C THR A 340 -3.28 7.94 -3.00
N VAL A 341 -2.91 6.67 -3.12
CA VAL A 341 -1.58 6.15 -2.76
C VAL A 341 -0.76 6.05 -4.04
N GLY A 342 0.45 6.61 -4.04
CA GLY A 342 1.34 6.59 -5.21
C GLY A 342 2.69 5.96 -4.87
N SER A 343 3.47 5.63 -5.90
CA SER A 343 4.86 5.16 -5.68
C SER A 343 5.77 6.30 -5.20
N GLY A 344 5.46 7.55 -5.58
CA GLY A 344 6.35 8.72 -5.49
C GLY A 344 7.71 8.50 -6.13
N MET A 345 7.73 7.85 -7.29
CA MET A 345 8.95 7.52 -8.03
C MET A 345 8.76 7.92 -9.49
N THR A 346 9.82 8.47 -10.09
CA THR A 346 9.88 8.76 -11.51
C THR A 346 10.81 7.78 -12.22
N PRO A 347 10.57 7.48 -13.51
CA PRO A 347 11.48 6.64 -14.29
C PRO A 347 12.88 7.25 -14.29
N LEU A 348 13.89 6.40 -14.30
CA LEU A 348 15.27 6.86 -14.47
C LEU A 348 15.46 7.30 -15.93
N THR A 349 15.22 8.58 -16.22
CA THR A 349 15.48 9.16 -17.54
C THR A 349 16.98 9.42 -17.71
N GLY A 350 17.70 8.48 -18.35
CA GLY A 350 19.03 8.72 -18.92
C GLY A 350 20.06 7.61 -18.65
N ASP A 351 21.06 7.52 -19.54
CA ASP A 351 22.32 6.76 -19.41
C ASP A 351 23.19 7.29 -18.24
N VAL A 352 22.60 7.43 -17.05
CA VAL A 352 23.33 7.80 -15.85
C VAL A 352 24.04 6.55 -15.34
N ASP A 353 25.37 6.61 -15.28
CA ASP A 353 26.27 5.54 -14.84
C ASP A 353 25.68 4.73 -13.68
N LEU A 354 25.19 3.53 -14.02
CA LEU A 354 24.52 2.56 -13.14
C LEU A 354 25.39 2.11 -11.95
N ASP A 355 26.70 2.41 -11.98
CA ASP A 355 27.63 2.03 -10.93
C ASP A 355 27.56 2.91 -9.67
N ASN A 356 27.01 4.14 -9.76
CA ASN A 356 27.00 5.08 -8.63
C ASN A 356 25.63 5.30 -7.94
N GLN A 357 24.51 4.81 -8.48
CA GLN A 357 23.17 4.94 -7.86
C GLN A 357 22.75 3.71 -7.05
N ARG A 358 23.65 3.18 -6.21
CA ARG A 358 23.33 2.01 -5.38
C ARG A 358 22.35 2.27 -4.23
N ASP A 359 22.02 3.52 -3.89
CA ASP A 359 21.39 3.81 -2.58
C ASP A 359 20.19 4.78 -2.52
N GLU A 360 19.66 5.32 -3.62
CA GLU A 360 18.26 5.80 -3.59
C GLU A 360 17.34 4.58 -3.74
N ALA A 361 17.35 3.76 -2.68
CA ALA A 361 16.76 2.43 -2.67
C ALA A 361 15.25 2.52 -2.89
N LEU A 362 14.79 2.00 -4.02
CA LEU A 362 13.42 1.53 -4.14
C LEU A 362 13.10 0.69 -2.89
N PRO A 363 11.87 0.78 -2.35
CA PRO A 363 11.42 -0.07 -1.26
C PRO A 363 11.86 -1.50 -1.53
N ARG A 364 12.54 -2.11 -0.56
CA ARG A 364 12.83 -3.52 -0.72
C ARG A 364 11.53 -4.29 -0.66
N PHE A 365 11.54 -5.49 -1.22
CA PHE A 365 10.39 -6.37 -1.20
C PHE A 365 9.86 -6.56 0.24
N GLU A 366 10.77 -6.64 1.20
CA GLU A 366 10.49 -6.85 2.62
C GLU A 366 9.92 -5.61 3.33
N ASP A 367 10.07 -4.42 2.75
CA ASP A 367 9.58 -3.16 3.34
C ASP A 367 8.12 -2.90 3.00
N LEU A 368 7.61 -3.57 1.97
CA LEU A 368 6.24 -3.44 1.48
C LEU A 368 5.41 -4.62 1.94
N ASP A 369 4.15 -4.34 2.23
CA ASP A 369 3.17 -5.38 2.53
C ASP A 369 2.62 -5.95 1.21
N LEU A 370 3.54 -6.56 0.44
CA LEU A 370 3.30 -7.19 -0.85
C LEU A 370 3.60 -8.70 -0.74
N PRO A 371 2.89 -9.53 -1.52
CA PRO A 371 3.07 -10.98 -1.47
C PRO A 371 4.36 -11.41 -2.17
N PRO A 372 5.00 -12.51 -1.73
CA PRO A 372 6.24 -13.03 -2.33
C PRO A 372 6.08 -13.44 -3.80
#